data_AF-A0A0B4BIB8-F1
#
_entry.id   AF-A0A0B4BIB8-F1
#
_cell.length_a   1.000
_cell.length_b   1.000
_cell.length_c   1.000
_cell.angle_alpha   90.00
_cell.angle_beta   90.00
_cell.angle_gamma   90.00
#
_symmetry.space_group_name_H-M   'P 1'
#
loop_
_entity.id
_entity.type
_entity.pdbx_description
1 polymer ?
#
loop_
_entity_poly.entity_id
_entity_poly.type
_entity_poly.pdbx_seq_one_letter_code
_entity_poly.pdbx_strand_id
1 'polypeptide(L)' 'MGLATAINEAPERHLDDLVSYLSSEFAIGTLDSEKTFEQADQGEVVSALKAWAYMHLNDATQGD' A
#
# COMPACT_ATOMS: atom_id res chain seq x y z
N MET A 1 -12.33 -15.23 -1.58
CA MET A 1 -11.14 -14.54 -2.08
C MET A 1 -10.51 -13.79 -0.92
N GLY A 2 -9.20 -13.95 -0.70
CA GLY A 2 -8.49 -13.23 0.36
C GLY A 2 -8.29 -11.76 -0.01
N LEU A 3 -8.20 -10.89 1.00
CA LEU A 3 -7.95 -9.46 0.82
C LEU A 3 -6.64 -9.19 0.04
N ALA A 4 -5.63 -10.06 0.20
CA ALA A 4 -4.38 -10.02 -0.56
C ALA A 4 -4.62 -10.06 -2.07
N THR A 5 -5.41 -11.05 -2.51
CA THR A 5 -5.75 -11.28 -3.91
C THR A 5 -6.55 -10.10 -4.45
N ALA A 6 -7.53 -9.60 -3.68
CA ALA A 6 -8.33 -8.46 -4.09
C ALA A 6 -7.51 -7.17 -4.28
N ILE A 7 -6.49 -6.93 -3.45
CA ILE A 7 -5.58 -5.78 -3.59
C ILE A 7 -4.62 -5.97 -4.76
N ASN A 8 -4.10 -7.19 -4.95
CA ASN A 8 -3.15 -7.48 -6.03
C ASN A 8 -3.81 -7.44 -7.43
N GLU A 9 -5.05 -7.92 -7.54
CA GLU A 9 -5.83 -7.94 -8.79
C GLU A 9 -6.62 -6.64 -9.02
N ALA A 10 -6.64 -5.73 -8.04
CA ALA A 10 -7.33 -4.45 -8.19
C ALA A 10 -6.74 -3.66 -9.37
N PRO A 11 -7.61 -3.06 -10.22
CA PRO A 11 -7.17 -2.09 -11.21
C PRO A 11 -6.40 -0.95 -10.53
N GLU A 12 -5.28 -0.53 -11.13
CA GLU A 12 -4.42 0.52 -10.54
C GLU A 12 -5.20 1.78 -10.21
N ARG A 13 -6.13 2.19 -11.09
CA ARG A 13 -7.04 3.33 -10.84
C ARG A 13 -7.78 3.29 -9.49
N HIS A 14 -8.15 2.11 -8.98
CA HIS A 14 -8.86 2.01 -7.70
C HIS A 14 -7.89 2.11 -6.52
N LEU A 15 -6.65 1.66 -6.70
CA LEU A 15 -5.58 1.83 -5.71
C LEU A 15 -5.11 3.29 -5.70
N ASP A 16 -5.09 3.93 -6.86
CA ASP A 16 -4.83 5.36 -7.03
C ASP A 16 -5.87 6.21 -6.30
N ASP A 17 -7.17 5.91 -6.49
CA ASP A 17 -8.25 6.60 -5.77
C ASP A 17 -8.12 6.42 -4.25
N LEU A 18 -7.75 5.21 -3.80
CA LEU A 18 -7.51 4.93 -2.39
C LEU A 18 -6.31 5.71 -1.85
N VAL A 19 -5.20 5.75 -2.58
CA VAL A 19 -4.01 6.52 -2.18
C VAL A 19 -4.32 8.02 -2.20
N SER A 20 -5.06 8.51 -3.17
CA SER A 20 -5.46 9.92 -3.23
C SER A 20 -6.36 10.31 -2.05
N TYR A 21 -7.28 9.43 -1.64
CA TYR A 21 -8.08 9.63 -0.44
C TYR A 21 -7.20 9.63 0.82
N LEU A 22 -6.32 8.64 0.98
CA LEU A 22 -5.47 8.54 2.15
C LEU A 22 -4.47 9.72 2.23
N SER A 23 -3.94 10.20 1.11
CA SER A 23 -3.08 11.39 1.04
C SER A 23 -3.82 12.69 1.34
N SER A 24 -5.15 12.73 1.15
CA SER A 24 -5.99 13.88 1.54
C SER A 24 -6.24 13.90 3.05
N GLU A 25 -6.42 12.73 3.67
CA GLU A 25 -6.72 12.60 5.09
C GLU A 25 -5.45 12.54 5.95
N PHE A 26 -4.33 12.07 5.39
CA PHE A 26 -3.07 11.83 6.08
C PHE A 26 -1.88 12.31 5.27
N ALA A 27 -0.85 12.82 5.95
CA ALA A 27 0.44 13.06 5.32
C ALA A 27 1.15 11.71 5.10
N ILE A 28 1.15 11.23 3.86
CA ILE A 28 1.86 10.00 3.47
C ILE A 28 3.23 10.35 2.92
N GLY A 29 4.26 9.73 3.49
CA GLY A 29 5.64 10.01 3.17
C GLY A 29 6.60 9.06 3.86
N THR A 30 7.87 9.20 3.53
CA THR A 30 8.96 8.47 4.15
C THR A 30 9.74 9.41 5.07
N LEU A 31 10.35 8.83 6.10
CA LEU A 31 11.35 9.53 6.89
C LEU A 31 12.72 9.18 6.32
N ASP A 32 13.48 10.19 5.94
CA ASP A 32 14.86 10.02 5.53
C ASP A 32 15.74 9.61 6.75
N SER A 33 17.01 9.30 6.49
CA SER A 33 17.97 8.92 7.53
C SER A 33 18.20 10.01 8.59
N GLU A 34 17.99 11.27 8.22
CA GLU A 34 18.04 12.45 9.08
C GLU A 34 16.69 12.76 9.77
N LYS A 35 15.68 11.89 9.62
CA LYS A 35 14.30 12.02 10.13
C LYS A 35 13.54 13.22 9.54
N THR A 36 13.93 13.65 8.34
CA THR A 36 13.15 14.61 7.56
C THR A 36 12.01 13.87 6.89
N PHE A 37 10.81 14.44 6.93
CA PHE A 37 9.64 13.88 6.26
C PHE A 37 9.64 14.30 4.80
N GLU A 38 9.63 13.33 3.89
CA GLU A 38 9.51 13.53 2.45
C GLU A 38 8.20 12.92 1.96
N GLN A 39 7.43 13.66 1.18
CA GLN A 39 6.16 13.18 0.64
C GLN A 39 6.43 12.06 -0.37
N ALA A 40 5.75 10.93 -0.21
CA ALA A 40 5.93 9.78 -1.10
C ALA A 40 5.16 10.00 -2.41
N ASP A 41 5.72 9.53 -3.52
CA ASP A 41 4.99 9.53 -4.78
C ASP A 41 3.84 8.50 -4.73
N GLN A 42 2.75 8.81 -5.44
CA GLN A 42 1.56 7.97 -5.47
C GLN A 42 1.87 6.53 -5.93
N GLY A 43 2.74 6.36 -6.93
CA GLY A 43 3.12 5.04 -7.43
C GLY A 43 3.92 4.21 -6.42
N GLU A 44 4.73 4.86 -5.58
CA GLU A 44 5.49 4.20 -4.51
C GLU A 44 4.55 3.69 -3.41
N VAL A 45 3.54 4.48 -3.05
CA VAL A 45 2.53 4.09 -2.04
C VAL A 45 1.70 2.91 -2.54
N VAL A 46 1.25 2.92 -3.81
CA VAL A 46 0.52 1.80 -4.41
C VAL A 46 1.37 0.53 -4.42
N SER A 47 2.65 0.66 -4.79
CA SER A 47 3.58 -0.47 -4.80
C SER A 47 3.83 -1.04 -3.41
N ALA A 48 4.00 -0.17 -2.41
CA ALA A 48 4.13 -0.56 -1.01
C ALA A 48 2.87 -1.27 -0.48
N LEU A 49 1.67 -0.78 -0.87
CA LEU A 49 0.39 -1.38 -0.49
C LEU A 49 0.26 -2.80 -1.05
N LYS A 50 0.61 -2.99 -2.34
CA LYS A 50 0.63 -4.31 -2.99
C LYS A 50 1.64 -5.25 -2.33
N ALA A 51 2.86 -4.77 -2.05
CA ALA A 51 3.90 -5.56 -1.40
C ALA A 51 3.51 -5.96 0.03
N TRP A 52 2.94 -5.05 0.81
CA TRP A 52 2.42 -5.34 2.15
C TRP A 52 1.32 -6.40 2.10
N ALA A 53 0.34 -6.24 1.20
CA ALA A 53 -0.73 -7.20 1.00
C ALA A 53 -0.19 -8.58 0.61
N TYR A 54 0.78 -8.63 -0.29
CA TYR A 54 1.43 -9.89 -0.68
C TYR A 54 2.15 -10.57 0.49
N MET A 55 2.83 -9.81 1.37
CA MET A 55 3.59 -10.37 2.50
C MET A 55 2.70 -10.75 3.69
N HIS A 56 1.66 -9.96 4.01
CA HIS A 56 0.93 -10.09 5.28
C HIS A 56 -0.45 -10.71 5.12
N LEU A 57 -0.99 -10.77 3.91
CA LEU A 57 -2.33 -11.31 3.65
C LEU A 57 -2.29 -12.64 2.87
N ASN A 58 -1.16 -13.04 2.27
CA ASN A 58 -0.97 -14.41 1.76
C ASN A 58 -0.57 -15.42 2.85
N ASP A 59 -0.05 -14.97 3.99
CA ASP A 59 0.45 -15.84 5.07
C ASP A 59 -0.68 -16.48 5.91
N ALA A 60 -1.93 -16.00 5.76
CA ALA A 60 -3.10 -16.59 6.42
C ALA A 60 -3.48 -18.01 5.91
N THR A 61 -2.65 -18.63 5.08
CA THR A 61 -2.86 -19.97 4.50
C THR A 61 -1.78 -21.01 4.83
N GLN A 62 -0.90 -20.76 5.81
CA GLN A 62 -0.02 -21.82 6.35
C GLN A 62 -0.42 -22.23 7.76
N GLY A 63 -1.57 -22.91 7.83
CA GLY A 63 -1.96 -23.72 8.97
C GLY A 63 -2.58 -25.01 8.45
N ASP A 64 -1.73 -26.03 8.27
CA ASP A 64 -2.07 -27.44 8.47
C ASP A 64 -0.84 -28.16 9.07
#